data_AF-A0A836TV37-F1
#
_entry.id   AF-A0A836TV37-F1
#
_cell.length_a   1.000
_cell.length_b   1.000
_cell.length_c   1.000
_cell.angle_alpha   90.00
_cell.angle_beta   90.00
_cell.angle_gamma   90.00
#
_symmetry.space_group_name_H-M   'P 1'
#
loop_
_entity.id
_entity.type
_entity.pdbx_description
1 polymer ?
#
loop_
_entity_poly.entity_id
_entity_poly.type
_entity_poly.pdbx_seq_one_letter_code
_entity_poly.pdbx_strand_id
1 'polypeptide(L)'
;GRPLLEHVVRLLSHHGFDDLVINLSHLPDVIRDHFGDGSTFDVSIHYSFERDLLGTAGALRPVADHFRGDDFLVYYADNLTNVDLAALWQDHQTSGAVATIGLLWMPES
;
A
#
# COMPACT_ATOMS: atom_id res chain seq x y z
N GLY A 1 -2.07 -18.39 -12.00
CA GLY A 1 -2.84 -17.44 -11.17
C GLY A 1 -1.96 -16.26 -10.86
N ARG A 2 -2.51 -15.05 -10.75
CA ARG A 2 -1.74 -13.86 -10.36
C ARG A 2 -1.54 -13.84 -8.84
N PRO A 3 -0.37 -13.42 -8.33
CA PRO A 3 -0.17 -13.18 -6.90
C PRO A 3 -1.17 -12.14 -6.38
N LEU A 4 -1.62 -12.30 -5.14
CA LEU A 4 -2.55 -11.35 -4.50
C LEU A 4 -1.97 -9.92 -4.46
N LEU A 5 -0.69 -9.80 -4.12
CA LEU A 5 0.02 -8.52 -4.12
C LEU A 5 0.01 -7.84 -5.50
N GLU A 6 -0.02 -8.60 -6.59
CA GLU A 6 -0.09 -8.02 -7.94
C GLU A 6 -1.44 -7.35 -8.18
N HIS A 7 -2.52 -7.97 -7.69
CA HIS A 7 -3.85 -7.36 -7.74
C HIS A 7 -3.89 -6.05 -6.96
N VAL A 8 -3.24 -6.01 -5.79
CA VAL A 8 -3.16 -4.81 -4.95
C VAL A 8 -2.37 -3.69 -5.64
N VAL A 9 -1.18 -3.99 -6.18
CA VAL A 9 -0.36 -2.97 -6.88
C VAL A 9 -1.12 -2.38 -8.07
N ARG A 10 -1.83 -3.23 -8.84
CA ARG A 10 -2.65 -2.75 -9.97
C ARG A 10 -3.85 -1.93 -9.51
N LEU A 11 -4.48 -2.28 -8.39
CA LEU A 11 -5.57 -1.48 -7.81
C LEU A 11 -5.07 -0.10 -7.39
N LEU A 12 -3.93 -0.04 -6.70
CA LEU A 12 -3.31 1.22 -6.26
C LEU A 12 -2.95 2.10 -7.46
N SER A 13 -2.24 1.54 -8.44
CA SER A 13 -1.91 2.22 -9.71
C SER A 13 -3.16 2.75 -10.41
N HIS A 14 -4.22 1.95 -10.52
CA HIS A 14 -5.48 2.35 -11.15
C HIS A 14 -6.14 3.57 -10.47
N HIS A 15 -5.99 3.70 -9.16
CA HIS A 15 -6.51 4.83 -8.39
C HIS A 15 -5.51 6.00 -8.24
N GLY A 16 -4.37 5.96 -8.94
CA GLY A 16 -3.39 7.04 -8.96
C GLY A 16 -2.39 7.04 -7.82
N PHE A 17 -2.27 5.93 -7.08
CA PHE A 17 -1.21 5.72 -6.10
C PHE A 17 -0.03 5.04 -6.81
N ASP A 18 0.92 5.85 -7.28
CA ASP A 18 2.03 5.42 -8.11
C ASP A 18 3.39 5.40 -7.40
N ASP A 19 3.56 6.06 -6.26
CA ASP A 19 4.75 5.95 -5.41
C ASP A 19 4.45 5.02 -4.22
N LEU A 20 4.97 3.80 -4.28
CA LEU A 20 4.64 2.72 -3.35
C LEU A 20 5.85 2.35 -2.49
N VAL A 21 5.59 2.11 -1.20
CA VAL A 21 6.55 1.41 -0.35
C VAL A 21 5.96 0.08 0.11
N ILE A 22 6.65 -1.00 -0.22
CA ILE A 22 6.27 -2.36 0.19
C ILE A 22 7.14 -2.77 1.37
N ASN A 23 6.49 -3.02 2.51
CA ASN A 23 7.15 -3.62 3.66
C ASN A 23 7.29 -5.13 3.47
N LEU A 24 8.53 -5.61 3.39
CA LEU A 24 8.88 -7.01 3.17
C LEU A 24 9.27 -7.68 4.49
N SER A 25 8.47 -8.65 4.92
CA SER A 25 8.76 -9.54 6.06
C SER A 25 8.77 -11.03 5.69
N HIS A 26 8.14 -11.42 4.56
CA HIS A 26 8.05 -12.81 4.11
C HIS A 26 8.41 -12.93 2.62
N LEU A 27 9.36 -13.81 2.29
CA LEU A 27 9.87 -14.07 0.93
C LEU A 27 10.23 -12.77 0.14
N PRO A 28 11.10 -11.92 0.68
CA PRO A 28 11.44 -10.64 0.06
C PRO A 28 12.00 -10.77 -1.36
N ASP A 29 12.82 -11.79 -1.62
CA ASP A 29 13.48 -11.97 -2.92
C ASP A 29 12.46 -12.28 -4.02
N VAL A 30 11.46 -13.13 -3.72
CA VAL A 30 10.38 -13.45 -4.68
C VAL A 30 9.58 -12.20 -5.05
N ILE A 31 9.29 -11.33 -4.07
CA ILE A 31 8.56 -10.09 -4.32
C ILE A 31 9.42 -9.14 -5.15
N ARG A 32 10.70 -8.96 -4.81
CA ARG A 32 11.60 -8.09 -5.58
C ARG A 32 11.83 -8.57 -7.00
N ASP A 33 12.00 -9.87 -7.21
CA ASP A 33 12.21 -10.45 -8.53
C ASP A 33 10.96 -10.30 -9.42
N HIS A 34 9.77 -10.39 -8.83
CA HIS A 34 8.51 -10.23 -9.58
C HIS A 34 8.17 -8.77 -9.88
N PHE A 35 8.36 -7.86 -8.93
CA PHE A 35 7.90 -6.48 -9.03
C PHE A 35 8.98 -5.49 -9.51
N GLY A 36 10.27 -5.80 -9.32
CA GLY A 36 11.37 -4.95 -9.76
C GLY A 36 11.28 -3.54 -9.16
N ASP A 37 11.41 -2.52 -10.00
CA ASP A 37 11.20 -1.11 -9.62
C ASP A 37 9.73 -0.67 -9.75
N GLY A 38 8.82 -1.57 -10.13
CA GLY A 38 7.41 -1.27 -10.33
C GLY A 38 7.03 -0.76 -11.73
N SER A 39 7.99 -0.47 -12.59
CA SER A 39 7.75 0.19 -13.89
C SER A 39 6.83 -0.60 -14.83
N THR A 40 6.78 -1.93 -14.72
CA THR A 40 5.85 -2.79 -15.47
C THR A 40 4.38 -2.66 -15.02
N PHE A 41 4.17 -2.02 -13.87
CA PHE A 41 2.86 -1.81 -13.26
C PHE A 41 2.49 -0.32 -13.19
N ASP A 42 3.21 0.55 -13.92
CA ASP A 42 2.99 2.00 -13.93
C ASP A 42 3.10 2.64 -12.53
N VAL A 43 4.04 2.15 -11.70
CA VAL A 43 4.35 2.65 -10.36
C VAL A 43 5.86 2.67 -10.11
N SER A 44 6.31 3.43 -9.11
CA SER A 44 7.63 3.36 -8.49
C SER A 44 7.51 2.55 -7.19
N ILE A 45 8.32 1.51 -7.03
CA ILE A 45 8.31 0.67 -5.83
C ILE A 45 9.61 0.81 -5.04
N HIS A 46 9.46 1.19 -3.78
CA HIS A 46 10.49 1.16 -2.76
C HIS A 46 10.25 -0.01 -1.82
N TYR A 47 11.33 -0.62 -1.34
CA TYR A 47 11.26 -1.77 -0.45
C TYR A 47 11.81 -1.41 0.92
N SER A 48 11.00 -1.62 1.95
CA SER A 48 11.44 -1.61 3.34
C SER A 48 11.56 -3.05 3.82
N PHE A 49 12.67 -3.41 4.46
CA PHE A 49 12.89 -4.76 4.98
C PHE A 49 12.76 -4.76 6.49
N GLU A 50 11.81 -5.52 7.00
CA GLU A 50 11.58 -5.64 8.43
C GLU A 50 12.05 -7.01 8.90
N ARG A 51 13.27 -7.09 9.45
CA ARG A 51 13.87 -8.35 9.93
C ARG A 51 13.19 -8.87 11.22
N ASP A 52 12.78 -7.97 12.09
CA ASP A 52 12.04 -8.25 13.32
C ASP A 52 10.71 -7.49 13.24
N LEU A 53 9.57 -8.16 13.42
CA LEU A 53 8.25 -7.52 13.35
C LEU A 53 8.12 -6.45 14.45
N LEU A 54 8.36 -5.18 14.13
CA LEU A 54 8.23 -4.05 15.05
C LEU A 54 6.78 -3.53 15.09
N GLY A 55 5.88 -4.19 14.35
CA GLY A 55 4.47 -3.84 14.21
C GLY A 55 4.24 -2.78 13.13
N THR A 56 2.97 -2.53 12.77
CA THR A 56 2.58 -1.66 11.65
C THR A 56 3.19 -0.26 11.75
N ALA A 57 3.26 0.31 12.96
CA ALA A 57 3.88 1.62 13.19
C ALA A 57 5.42 1.59 13.13
N GLY A 58 6.05 0.43 13.36
CA GLY A 58 7.49 0.22 13.23
C GLY A 58 7.94 0.21 11.78
N ALA A 59 7.18 -0.47 10.92
CA ALA A 59 7.38 -0.52 9.47
C ALA A 59 7.29 0.85 8.79
N LEU A 60 6.53 1.79 9.36
CA LEU A 60 6.36 3.14 8.82
C LEU A 60 7.53 4.08 9.15
N ARG A 61 8.30 3.84 10.23
CA ARG A 61 9.37 4.78 10.65
C ARG A 61 10.49 4.95 9.63
N PRO A 62 11.02 3.89 8.99
CA PRO A 62 12.05 4.03 7.96
C PRO A 62 11.55 4.72 6.70
N VAL A 63 10.22 4.77 6.52
CA VAL A 63 9.55 5.26 5.31
C VAL A 63 8.91 6.63 5.53
N ALA A 64 8.77 7.06 6.78
CA ALA A 64 8.16 8.35 7.13
C ALA A 64 8.85 9.53 6.44
N ASP A 65 10.18 9.47 6.30
CA ASP A 65 10.96 10.49 5.59
C ASP A 65 10.70 10.51 4.07
N HIS A 66 10.25 9.39 3.49
CA HIS A 66 9.88 9.30 2.08
C HIS A 66 8.64 10.15 1.77
N PHE A 67 7.67 10.16 2.68
CA PHE A 67 6.41 10.87 2.52
C PHE A 67 6.48 12.35 2.91
N ARG A 68 7.61 12.85 3.44
CA ARG A 68 7.93 14.28 3.63
C ARG A 68 6.88 15.17 4.32
N GLY A 69 5.91 14.57 5.03
CA GLY A 69 4.82 15.29 5.69
C GLY A 69 3.57 15.48 4.83
N ASP A 70 3.52 14.87 3.64
CA ASP A 70 2.30 14.74 2.84
C ASP A 70 1.42 13.59 3.38
N ASP A 71 0.13 13.64 3.06
CA ASP A 71 -0.80 12.55 3.35
C ASP A 71 -0.36 11.26 2.63
N PHE A 72 -0.66 10.09 3.19
CA PHE A 72 -0.35 8.81 2.56
C PHE A 72 -1.41 7.75 2.87
N LEU A 73 -1.52 6.76 1.98
CA LEU A 73 -2.42 5.63 2.15
C LEU A 73 -1.66 4.43 2.74
N VAL A 74 -2.15 3.89 3.85
CA VAL A 74 -1.74 2.58 4.35
C VAL A 74 -2.73 1.53 3.87
N TYR A 75 -2.24 0.52 3.15
CA TYR A 75 -3.07 -0.55 2.59
C TYR A 75 -2.50 -1.92 2.98
N TYR A 76 -3.35 -2.78 3.52
CA TYR A 76 -2.98 -4.18 3.83
C TYR A 76 -3.08 -5.03 2.56
N ALA A 77 -1.94 -5.57 2.11
CA ALA A 77 -1.84 -6.25 0.81
C ALA A 77 -2.50 -7.64 0.75
N ASP A 78 -3.04 -8.14 1.87
CA ASP A 78 -3.86 -9.34 1.95
C ASP A 78 -5.36 -9.05 1.74
N ASN A 79 -5.78 -7.78 1.72
CA ASN A 79 -7.14 -7.39 1.39
C ASN A 79 -7.35 -7.33 -0.11
N LEU A 80 -8.15 -8.27 -0.64
CA LEU A 80 -8.69 -8.19 -1.99
C LEU A 80 -10.01 -7.43 -1.96
N THR A 81 -10.02 -6.20 -2.50
CA THR A 81 -11.22 -5.37 -2.59
C THR A 81 -11.27 -4.61 -3.92
N ASN A 82 -12.46 -4.14 -4.27
CA ASN A 82 -12.74 -3.22 -5.37
C ASN A 82 -13.18 -1.85 -4.86
N VAL A 83 -12.82 -1.50 -3.62
CA VAL A 83 -13.13 -0.20 -3.01
C VAL A 83 -12.59 0.93 -3.88
N ASP A 84 -13.37 2.00 -4.02
CA ASP A 84 -12.92 3.20 -4.69
C ASP A 84 -11.95 3.98 -3.79
N LEU A 85 -10.65 3.70 -3.95
CA LEU A 85 -9.60 4.36 -3.17
C LEU A 85 -9.48 5.84 -3.51
N ALA A 86 -9.86 6.24 -4.74
CA ALA A 86 -9.82 7.64 -5.14
C ALA A 86 -10.89 8.45 -4.40
N ALA A 87 -12.09 7.88 -4.21
CA ALA A 87 -13.13 8.50 -3.40
C ALA A 87 -12.70 8.65 -1.93
N LEU A 88 -12.15 7.59 -1.32
CA LEU A 88 -11.65 7.63 0.06
C LEU A 88 -10.56 8.70 0.24
N TRP A 89 -9.66 8.79 -0.75
CA TRP A 89 -8.60 9.79 -0.77
C TRP A 89 -9.13 11.21 -0.87
N GLN A 90 -10.07 11.46 -1.79
CA GLN A 90 -10.69 12.76 -1.95
C GLN A 90 -11.43 13.22 -0.69
N ASP A 91 -12.13 12.30 -0.03
CA ASP A 91 -12.79 12.56 1.24
C ASP A 91 -11.77 12.94 2.32
N HIS A 92 -10.64 12.22 2.41
CA HIS A 92 -9.56 12.56 3.33
C HIS A 92 -9.03 13.98 3.08
N GLN A 93 -8.62 14.29 1.84
CA GLN A 93 -8.05 15.59 1.48
C GLN A 93 -8.99 16.77 1.78
N THR A 94 -10.31 16.57 1.68
CA THR A 94 -11.30 17.65 1.87
C THR A 94 -11.83 17.74 3.30
N SER A 95 -11.66 16.70 4.11
CA SER A 95 -12.19 16.64 5.48
C SER A 95 -11.44 17.52 6.49
N GLY A 96 -10.14 17.77 6.26
CA GLY A 96 -9.25 18.35 7.26
C GLY A 96 -8.99 17.44 8.48
N ALA A 97 -9.36 16.15 8.39
CA ALA A 97 -9.11 15.17 9.44
C ALA A 97 -7.64 14.75 9.46
N VAL A 98 -7.12 14.44 10.65
CA VAL A 98 -5.75 13.92 10.82
C VAL A 98 -5.61 12.50 10.26
N ALA A 99 -6.70 11.74 10.18
CA ALA A 99 -6.74 10.41 9.59
C ALA A 99 -8.16 10.08 9.13
N THR A 100 -8.26 9.33 8.04
CA THR A 100 -9.51 8.75 7.53
C THR A 100 -9.36 7.23 7.47
N ILE A 101 -10.39 6.49 7.92
CA ILE A 101 -10.39 5.02 7.95
C ILE A 101 -11.54 4.52 7.08
N GLY A 102 -11.22 3.74 6.05
CA GLY A 102 -12.21 3.02 5.25
C GLY A 102 -12.66 1.74 5.95
N LEU A 103 -13.96 1.59 6.18
CA LEU A 103 -14.57 0.38 6.73
C LEU A 103 -15.32 -0.35 5.62
N LEU A 104 -14.94 -1.60 5.38
CA LEU A 104 -15.60 -2.47 4.41
C LEU A 104 -16.38 -3.54 5.15
N TRP A 105 -17.66 -3.67 4.83
CA TRP A 105 -18.46 -4.80 5.31
C TRP A 105 -18.16 -6.03 4.45
N MET A 106 -17.76 -7.11 5.10
CA MET A 106 -17.61 -8.42 4.46
C MET A 106 -18.73 -9.34 4.96
N PRO A 107 -19.58 -9.88 4.06
CA PRO A 107 -20.55 -10.88 4.45
C PRO A 107 -19.85 -12.11 5.03
N GLU A 108 -20.40 -12.68 6.11
CA GLU A 108 -19.99 -14.00 6.56
C GLU A 108 -20.38 -15.05 5.50
N SER A 109 -19.44 -15.96 5.19
CA SER A 109 -19.60 -17.06 4.24
C SER A 109 -20.59 -18.11 4.70
#